data_AF-A0A7Y5KVJ7-F1
#
_entry.id   AF-A0A7Y5KVJ7-F1
#
_cell.length_a   1.000
_cell.length_b   1.000
_cell.length_c   1.000
_cell.angle_alpha   90.00
_cell.angle_beta   90.00
_cell.angle_gamma   90.00
#
_symmetry.space_group_name_H-M   'P 1'
#
loop_
_entity.id
_entity.type
_entity.pdbx_description
1 polymer ?
#
loop_
_entity_poly.entity_id
_entity_poly.type
_entity_poly.pdbx_seq_one_letter_code
_entity_poly.pdbx_strand_id
1 'polypeptide(L)'
;MLLSRFWYLILSFALAAAAGILYIAHGFYNRHTERWMNEALMADSSAVAWYLKDDARNRASALVPVALAPDLREPLSKASDSNEISPEIRDKAKQALTKAAQKIDEELKFYALFAVDAEGRVVAQWNYAHNEGKGWNIGGHAVVADALAGWIRDDVWVIQEKMFRVVARPVERDGGGEPVGAIVGLVAVDAAYAQRVADATGAKIAFYVLGMRDVNALPAGAGNDPTPFLQADFDVMTSDIKEAATTEEYLQKGRSFVRKPRHDIGLVYTRVPGEAWDLGCGYIVARKVTLLKTPLSFFELADQTDKDRAPQNILIGIAIGLGLLGILFSIFEHTMPLRTFQRVAHEFAVGKTDTLAPSRFRGLYKKIAADINDGVDKALAKGGYTRRAADLEQVIGPLPAQPQMSAFAVPDATASSPSLPLPPSEREKSVPRVPIRPPVPAARPSSDGMQAIAAQPLGGAVLAQPVEPPPPPPFEPAAVEAPKPPPRGPGRPPPPAPKRAEEAEVAPASQPVSAPTGTAPPSPTEELADWKVVYEEFLKTKKQCGESVDGLTFERFKGTLERNKAALLSRHNCSGVKFTVYVKDGKAALRASPVK
;
A
#
# COMPACT_ATOMS: atom_id res chain seq x y z
N MET A 1 -46.25 -8.76 19.18
CA MET A 1 -44.99 -8.47 19.89
C MET A 1 -43.73 -8.81 19.08
N LEU A 2 -43.54 -10.08 18.74
CA LEU A 2 -42.23 -10.63 18.39
C LEU A 2 -41.83 -10.40 16.93
N LEU A 3 -42.77 -10.39 15.97
CA LEU A 3 -42.43 -10.43 14.55
C LEU A 3 -41.90 -9.09 14.03
N SER A 4 -42.58 -7.98 14.36
CA SER A 4 -42.11 -6.62 14.05
C SER A 4 -40.81 -6.28 14.77
N ARG A 5 -40.70 -6.62 16.07
CA ARG A 5 -39.47 -6.40 16.84
C ARG A 5 -38.29 -7.20 16.30
N PHE A 6 -38.51 -8.45 15.93
CA PHE A 6 -37.49 -9.29 15.29
C PHE A 6 -37.10 -8.73 13.92
N TRP A 7 -38.06 -8.21 13.14
CA TRP A 7 -37.79 -7.56 11.87
C TRP A 7 -36.93 -6.29 12.01
N TYR A 8 -37.24 -5.43 12.98
CA TYR A 8 -36.41 -4.25 13.27
C TYR A 8 -35.00 -4.63 13.69
N LEU A 9 -34.84 -5.73 14.44
CA LEU A 9 -33.54 -6.26 14.81
C LEU A 9 -32.76 -6.73 13.56
N ILE A 10 -33.40 -7.46 12.64
CA ILE A 10 -32.77 -7.83 11.35
C ILE A 10 -32.35 -6.59 10.56
N LEU A 11 -33.23 -5.59 10.44
CA LEU A 11 -32.90 -4.34 9.73
C LEU A 11 -31.73 -3.60 10.40
N SER A 12 -31.66 -3.60 11.73
CA SER A 12 -30.54 -2.99 12.45
C SER A 12 -29.21 -3.70 12.17
N PHE A 13 -29.22 -5.04 12.11
CA PHE A 13 -28.04 -5.81 11.72
C PHE A 13 -27.64 -5.58 10.26
N ALA A 14 -28.62 -5.51 9.34
CA ALA A 14 -28.36 -5.22 7.94
C ALA A 14 -27.76 -3.82 7.77
N LEU A 15 -28.27 -2.81 8.48
CA LEU A 15 -27.73 -1.45 8.47
C LEU A 15 -26.31 -1.41 9.04
N ALA A 16 -26.06 -2.08 10.17
CA ALA A 16 -24.74 -2.18 10.77
C ALA A 16 -23.73 -2.88 9.82
N ALA A 17 -24.15 -3.94 9.14
CA ALA A 17 -23.33 -4.62 8.14
C ALA A 17 -23.03 -3.71 6.93
N ALA A 18 -24.01 -2.99 6.41
CA ALA A 18 -23.83 -2.04 5.32
C ALA A 18 -22.85 -0.90 5.70
N ALA A 19 -22.99 -0.35 6.90
CA ALA A 19 -22.05 0.63 7.42
C ALA A 19 -20.64 0.04 7.54
N GLY A 20 -20.50 -1.18 8.09
CA GLY A 20 -19.22 -1.88 8.19
C GLY A 20 -18.54 -2.09 6.84
N ILE A 21 -19.29 -2.49 5.82
CA ILE A 21 -18.79 -2.64 4.44
C ILE A 21 -18.28 -1.29 3.92
N LEU A 22 -19.01 -0.19 4.16
CA LEU A 22 -18.61 1.15 3.72
C LEU A 22 -17.29 1.61 4.37
N TYR A 23 -17.08 1.33 5.66
CA TYR A 23 -15.81 1.62 6.35
C TYR A 23 -14.65 0.76 5.83
N ILE A 24 -14.90 -0.51 5.53
CA ILE A 24 -13.89 -1.39 4.91
C ILE A 24 -13.52 -0.88 3.52
N ALA A 25 -14.51 -0.52 2.71
CA ALA A 25 -14.32 0.03 1.37
C ALA A 25 -13.52 1.34 1.41
N HIS A 26 -13.85 2.23 2.34
CA HIS A 26 -13.12 3.48 2.59
C HIS A 26 -11.64 3.25 2.89
N GLY A 27 -11.35 2.37 3.86
CA GLY A 27 -9.96 2.03 4.21
C GLY A 27 -9.23 1.29 3.10
N PHE A 28 -9.93 0.43 2.34
CA PHE A 28 -9.38 -0.28 1.20
C PHE A 28 -8.99 0.68 0.08
N TYR A 29 -9.90 1.60 -0.30
CA TYR A 29 -9.66 2.61 -1.33
C TYR A 29 -8.46 3.48 -0.96
N ASN A 30 -8.43 4.08 0.24
CA ASN A 30 -7.33 4.95 0.64
C ASN A 30 -5.98 4.19 0.65
N ARG A 31 -5.92 2.96 1.17
CA ARG A 31 -4.69 2.16 1.13
C ARG A 31 -4.26 1.80 -0.28
N HIS A 32 -5.20 1.48 -1.17
CA HIS A 32 -4.90 1.16 -2.56
C HIS A 32 -4.39 2.39 -3.30
N THR A 33 -5.07 3.53 -3.16
CA THR A 33 -4.69 4.82 -3.75
C THR A 33 -3.30 5.26 -3.27
N GLU A 34 -3.00 5.10 -1.98
CA GLU A 34 -1.67 5.40 -1.44
C GLU A 34 -0.58 4.47 -2.01
N ARG A 35 -0.85 3.18 -2.15
CA ARG A 35 0.10 2.23 -2.77
C ARG A 35 0.36 2.59 -4.22
N TRP A 36 -0.70 2.84 -4.99
CA TRP A 36 -0.59 3.30 -6.36
C TRP A 36 0.23 4.58 -6.46
N MET A 37 -0.01 5.57 -5.58
CA MET A 37 0.78 6.80 -5.55
C MET A 37 2.26 6.51 -5.32
N ASN A 38 2.57 5.62 -4.38
CA ASN A 38 3.96 5.28 -4.07
C ASN A 38 4.66 4.64 -5.26
N GLU A 39 4.00 3.68 -5.92
CA GLU A 39 4.53 3.00 -7.12
C GLU A 39 4.71 3.98 -8.28
N ALA A 40 3.70 4.82 -8.53
CA ALA A 40 3.73 5.81 -9.60
C ALA A 40 4.82 6.88 -9.38
N LEU A 41 5.02 7.34 -8.14
CA LEU A 41 6.12 8.25 -7.80
C LEU A 41 7.50 7.63 -8.03
N MET A 42 7.64 6.35 -7.71
CA MET A 42 8.89 5.64 -7.93
C MET A 42 9.18 5.46 -9.43
N ALA A 43 8.15 5.17 -10.22
CA ALA A 43 8.22 5.09 -11.68
C ALA A 43 8.59 6.45 -12.30
N ASP A 44 7.88 7.51 -11.95
CA ASP A 44 8.15 8.87 -12.45
C ASP A 44 9.57 9.34 -12.10
N SER A 45 10.02 9.11 -10.86
CA SER A 45 11.38 9.46 -10.46
C SER A 45 12.43 8.68 -11.26
N SER A 46 12.13 7.46 -11.69
CA SER A 46 13.02 6.69 -12.56
C SER A 46 12.99 7.21 -13.99
N ALA A 47 11.81 7.60 -14.49
CA ALA A 47 11.64 8.22 -15.80
C ALA A 47 12.42 9.54 -15.91
N VAL A 48 12.34 10.40 -14.89
CA VAL A 48 13.15 11.63 -14.82
C VAL A 48 14.64 11.32 -14.80
N ALA A 49 15.09 10.35 -13.99
CA ALA A 49 16.49 9.96 -13.95
C ALA A 49 17.01 9.48 -15.33
N TRP A 50 16.21 8.69 -16.05
CA TRP A 50 16.55 8.23 -17.39
C TRP A 50 16.56 9.36 -18.40
N TYR A 51 15.56 10.25 -18.38
CA TYR A 51 15.53 11.44 -19.23
C TYR A 51 16.78 12.29 -19.04
N LEU A 52 17.17 12.58 -17.79
CA LEU A 52 18.37 13.36 -17.52
C LEU A 52 19.64 12.67 -18.05
N LYS A 53 19.76 11.36 -17.89
CA LYS A 53 20.90 10.61 -18.43
C LYS A 53 20.93 10.62 -19.96
N ASP A 54 19.78 10.50 -20.60
CA ASP A 54 19.66 10.53 -22.05
C ASP A 54 19.96 11.93 -22.62
N ASP A 55 19.41 12.99 -22.02
CA ASP A 55 19.68 14.38 -22.39
C ASP A 55 21.17 14.71 -22.31
N ALA A 56 21.89 14.24 -21.28
CA ALA A 56 23.35 14.40 -21.21
C ALA A 56 24.10 13.69 -22.36
N ARG A 57 23.67 12.48 -22.73
CA ARG A 57 24.27 11.71 -23.84
C ARG A 57 24.02 12.38 -25.19
N ASN A 58 22.80 12.85 -25.42
CA ASN A 58 22.43 13.54 -26.65
C ASN A 58 23.21 14.85 -26.78
N ARG A 59 23.38 15.59 -25.68
CA ARG A 59 24.20 16.81 -25.64
C ARG A 59 25.69 16.52 -25.82
N ALA A 60 26.22 15.43 -25.26
CA ALA A 60 27.60 15.01 -25.52
C ALA A 60 27.83 14.69 -27.00
N SER A 61 26.82 14.12 -27.65
CA SER A 61 26.82 13.83 -29.08
C SER A 61 26.74 15.11 -29.92
N ALA A 62 25.94 16.09 -29.49
CA ALA A 62 25.84 17.40 -30.13
C ALA A 62 27.16 18.20 -30.11
N LEU A 63 28.08 17.90 -29.18
CA LEU A 63 29.42 18.50 -29.13
C LEU A 63 30.44 17.88 -30.09
N VAL A 64 30.16 16.73 -30.69
CA VAL A 64 31.06 16.06 -31.66
C VAL A 64 31.52 17.01 -32.78
N PRO A 65 30.64 17.69 -33.54
CA PRO A 65 31.07 18.59 -34.61
C PRO A 65 31.88 19.79 -34.11
N VAL A 66 31.68 20.22 -32.86
CA VAL A 66 32.45 21.31 -32.24
C VAL A 66 33.86 20.82 -31.89
N ALA A 67 33.97 19.65 -31.27
CA ALA A 67 35.24 19.06 -30.86
C ALA A 67 36.12 18.63 -32.05
N LEU A 68 35.52 18.33 -33.21
CA LEU A 68 36.23 17.96 -34.43
C LEU A 68 36.55 19.15 -35.34
N ALA A 69 36.17 20.38 -34.98
CA ALA A 69 36.38 21.56 -35.81
C ALA A 69 37.88 21.90 -35.93
N PRO A 70 38.47 21.84 -37.15
CA PRO A 70 39.90 22.12 -37.33
C PRO A 70 40.26 23.57 -36.95
N ASP A 71 39.37 24.51 -37.26
CA ASP A 71 39.48 25.94 -36.91
C ASP A 71 39.60 26.17 -35.39
N LEU A 72 39.14 25.22 -34.57
CA LEU A 72 39.21 25.29 -33.10
C LEU A 72 40.39 24.50 -32.52
N ARG A 73 40.77 23.39 -33.16
CA ARG A 73 41.90 22.54 -32.72
C ARG A 73 43.23 23.28 -32.79
N GLU A 74 43.49 24.01 -33.89
CA GLU A 74 44.75 24.74 -34.08
C GLU A 74 45.03 25.78 -32.97
N PRO A 75 44.11 26.72 -32.64
CA PRO A 75 44.35 27.66 -31.57
C PRO A 75 44.43 27.00 -30.19
N LEU A 76 43.70 25.90 -29.94
CA LEU A 76 43.83 25.15 -28.69
C LEU A 76 45.19 24.48 -28.54
N SER A 77 45.72 23.85 -29.60
CA SER A 77 47.08 23.28 -29.56
C SER A 77 48.11 24.37 -29.27
N LYS A 78 48.01 25.53 -29.94
CA LYS A 78 48.92 26.66 -29.71
C LYS A 78 48.81 27.23 -28.29
N ALA A 79 47.61 27.23 -27.72
CA ALA A 79 47.41 27.64 -26.32
C ALA A 79 48.08 26.65 -25.36
N SER A 80 47.90 25.34 -25.58
CA SER A 80 48.47 24.27 -24.76
C SER A 80 50.00 24.24 -24.77
N ASP A 81 50.63 24.59 -25.90
CA ASP A 81 52.09 24.61 -26.01
C ASP A 81 52.72 25.90 -25.40
N SER A 82 51.90 26.86 -24.95
CA SER A 82 52.34 28.16 -24.43
C SER A 82 51.99 28.35 -22.96
N ASN A 83 52.88 29.01 -22.21
CA ASN A 83 52.64 29.39 -20.82
C ASN A 83 51.66 30.57 -20.69
N GLU A 84 51.53 31.39 -21.74
CA GLU A 84 50.58 32.50 -21.80
C GLU A 84 49.73 32.43 -23.07
N ILE A 85 48.43 32.67 -22.94
CA ILE A 85 47.48 32.63 -24.06
C ILE A 85 47.39 34.03 -24.67
N SER A 86 47.94 34.21 -25.87
CA SER A 86 47.92 35.50 -26.57
C SER A 86 46.50 35.93 -26.96
N PRO A 87 46.21 37.24 -27.04
CA PRO A 87 44.90 37.74 -27.48
C PRO A 87 44.48 37.21 -28.86
N GLU A 88 45.43 37.09 -29.80
CA GLU A 88 45.17 36.57 -31.14
C GLU A 88 44.67 35.12 -31.14
N ILE A 89 45.22 34.26 -30.25
CA ILE A 89 44.77 32.86 -30.11
C ILE A 89 43.34 32.83 -29.54
N ARG A 90 43.05 33.69 -28.55
CA ARG A 90 41.70 33.79 -27.95
C ARG A 90 40.67 34.23 -28.97
N ASP A 91 40.99 35.23 -29.79
CA ASP A 91 40.08 35.74 -30.81
C ASP A 91 39.79 34.69 -31.89
N LYS A 92 40.81 33.97 -32.37
CA LYS A 92 40.65 32.86 -33.32
C LYS A 92 39.81 31.73 -32.74
N ALA A 93 40.11 31.29 -31.52
CA ALA A 93 39.34 30.26 -30.82
C ALA A 93 37.88 30.70 -30.60
N LYS A 94 37.64 31.96 -30.24
CA LYS A 94 36.28 32.53 -30.03
C LYS A 94 35.48 32.56 -31.32
N GLN A 95 36.09 32.97 -32.43
CA GLN A 95 35.44 32.95 -33.74
C GLN A 95 35.08 31.52 -34.17
N ALA A 96 36.01 30.57 -34.02
CA ALA A 96 35.79 29.16 -34.33
C ALA A 96 34.69 28.53 -33.46
N LEU A 97 34.74 28.76 -32.14
CA LEU A 97 33.73 28.27 -31.20
C LEU A 97 32.36 28.85 -31.49
N THR A 98 32.26 30.15 -31.79
CA THR A 98 30.99 30.81 -32.13
C THR A 98 30.38 30.23 -33.40
N LYS A 99 31.18 30.04 -34.44
CA LYS A 99 30.75 29.44 -35.72
C LYS A 99 30.30 27.98 -35.55
N ALA A 100 30.96 27.23 -34.67
CA ALA A 100 30.58 25.85 -34.38
C ALA A 100 29.30 25.76 -33.52
N ALA A 101 29.16 26.62 -32.51
CA ALA A 101 28.00 26.69 -31.63
C ALA A 101 26.69 27.00 -32.39
N GLN A 102 26.76 27.85 -33.42
CA GLN A 102 25.61 28.21 -34.26
C GLN A 102 25.09 27.05 -35.11
N LYS A 103 25.84 25.96 -35.27
CA LYS A 103 25.43 24.77 -36.04
C LYS A 103 24.75 23.70 -35.19
N ILE A 104 24.72 23.88 -33.86
CA ILE A 104 24.05 22.95 -32.95
C ILE A 104 22.54 23.13 -33.10
N ASP A 105 21.80 22.02 -33.15
CA ASP A 105 20.34 22.01 -33.18
C ASP A 105 19.75 22.87 -32.04
N GLU A 106 18.65 23.58 -32.31
CA GLU A 106 17.97 24.41 -31.31
C GLU A 106 17.51 23.61 -30.09
N GLU A 107 17.11 22.34 -30.26
CA GLU A 107 16.65 21.49 -29.16
C GLU A 107 17.80 21.11 -28.20
N LEU A 108 19.00 20.91 -28.74
CA LEU A 108 20.21 20.53 -28.00
C LEU A 108 21.14 21.71 -27.72
N LYS A 109 20.64 22.93 -27.92
CA LYS A 109 21.42 24.15 -27.72
C LYS A 109 21.91 24.28 -26.28
N PHE A 110 23.12 24.80 -26.17
CA PHE A 110 23.76 25.09 -24.89
C PHE A 110 23.45 26.52 -24.45
N TYR A 111 23.38 26.74 -23.14
CA TYR A 111 23.38 28.07 -22.55
C TYR A 111 24.73 28.75 -22.76
N ALA A 112 25.83 28.02 -22.56
CA ALA A 112 27.18 28.51 -22.78
C ALA A 112 28.11 27.39 -23.24
N LEU A 113 29.17 27.74 -23.96
CA LEU A 113 30.24 26.81 -24.33
C LEU A 113 31.60 27.41 -23.95
N PHE A 114 32.49 26.58 -23.43
CA PHE A 114 33.87 26.93 -23.11
C PHE A 114 34.81 26.02 -23.87
N ALA A 115 35.85 26.61 -24.46
CA ALA A 115 36.98 25.87 -25.01
C ALA A 115 38.16 26.02 -24.04
N VAL A 116 38.65 24.90 -23.53
CA VAL A 116 39.79 24.84 -22.61
C VAL A 116 40.98 24.18 -23.27
N ASP A 117 42.19 24.63 -22.91
CA ASP A 117 43.44 24.00 -23.31
C ASP A 117 43.78 22.78 -22.44
N ALA A 118 44.92 22.14 -22.72
CA ALA A 118 45.38 20.95 -22.01
C ALA A 118 45.63 21.16 -20.51
N GLU A 119 45.84 22.42 -20.07
CA GLU A 119 46.00 22.79 -18.66
C GLU A 119 44.68 23.19 -17.97
N GLY A 120 43.56 23.15 -18.71
CA GLY A 120 42.24 23.54 -18.23
C GLY A 120 41.98 25.04 -18.22
N ARG A 121 42.85 25.85 -18.82
CA ARG A 121 42.67 27.31 -18.94
C ARG A 121 41.63 27.58 -20.02
N VAL A 122 40.69 28.48 -19.74
CA VAL A 122 39.64 28.86 -20.68
C VAL A 122 40.24 29.77 -21.76
N VAL A 123 40.32 29.24 -22.98
CA VAL A 123 40.86 29.94 -24.16
C VAL A 123 39.77 30.79 -24.81
N ALA A 124 38.57 30.22 -24.97
CA ALA A 124 37.42 30.89 -25.59
C ALA A 124 36.10 30.56 -24.88
N GLN A 125 35.16 31.50 -24.99
CA GLN A 125 33.82 31.39 -24.41
C GLN A 125 32.77 31.79 -25.47
N TRP A 126 31.61 31.14 -25.42
CA TRP A 126 30.45 31.48 -26.23
C TRP A 126 29.21 31.64 -25.35
N ASN A 127 28.46 32.72 -25.59
CA ASN A 127 27.25 33.12 -24.86
C ASN A 127 27.42 33.22 -23.32
N TYR A 128 28.65 33.54 -22.89
CA TYR A 128 29.00 33.74 -21.49
C TYR A 128 30.22 34.67 -21.45
N ALA A 129 30.17 35.68 -20.58
CA ALA A 129 31.24 36.67 -20.45
C ALA A 129 31.70 36.72 -19.00
N HIS A 130 32.55 35.77 -18.61
CA HIS A 130 33.16 35.73 -17.28
C HIS A 130 34.67 35.71 -17.38
N ASN A 131 35.33 36.65 -16.71
CA ASN A 131 36.81 36.72 -16.64
C ASN A 131 37.52 36.57 -18.00
N GLU A 132 36.92 37.08 -19.09
CA GLU A 132 37.55 37.08 -20.41
C GLU A 132 38.92 37.77 -20.33
N GLY A 133 39.97 37.05 -20.72
CA GLY A 133 41.35 37.56 -20.71
C GLY A 133 42.04 37.60 -19.35
N LYS A 134 41.40 37.16 -18.25
CA LYS A 134 41.96 37.22 -16.88
C LYS A 134 42.34 35.86 -16.29
N GLY A 135 42.98 34.99 -17.08
CA GLY A 135 43.58 33.74 -16.56
C GLY A 135 42.59 32.80 -15.86
N TRP A 136 41.37 32.66 -16.40
CA TRP A 136 40.37 31.76 -15.83
C TRP A 136 40.69 30.30 -16.15
N ASN A 137 40.79 29.45 -15.12
CA ASN A 137 41.05 28.02 -15.24
C ASN A 137 39.91 27.23 -14.59
N ILE A 138 39.40 26.23 -15.32
CA ILE A 138 38.30 25.33 -14.89
C ILE A 138 38.72 23.86 -14.92
N GLY A 139 40.01 23.56 -15.13
CA GLY A 139 40.56 22.20 -15.11
C GLY A 139 40.48 21.50 -13.75
N GLY A 140 40.22 22.26 -12.67
CA GLY A 140 39.99 21.69 -11.34
C GLY A 140 38.66 20.93 -11.19
N HIS A 141 37.72 21.12 -12.12
CA HIS A 141 36.46 20.38 -12.12
C HIS A 141 36.66 18.98 -12.67
N ALA A 142 36.08 17.97 -12.02
CA ALA A 142 36.30 16.57 -12.36
C ALA A 142 35.89 16.25 -13.81
N VAL A 143 34.77 16.81 -14.27
CA VAL A 143 34.27 16.64 -15.64
C VAL A 143 35.23 17.19 -16.69
N VAL A 144 35.98 18.25 -16.38
CA VAL A 144 36.95 18.85 -17.29
C VAL A 144 38.24 18.04 -17.28
N ALA A 145 38.73 17.66 -16.11
CA ALA A 145 39.91 16.79 -15.99
C ALA A 145 39.73 15.46 -16.71
N ASP A 146 38.56 14.81 -16.56
CA ASP A 146 38.22 13.58 -17.26
C ASP A 146 38.21 13.79 -18.79
N ALA A 147 37.67 14.92 -19.25
CA ALA A 147 37.68 15.28 -20.67
C ALA A 147 39.08 15.54 -21.23
N LEU A 148 39.95 16.20 -20.47
CA LEU A 148 41.35 16.40 -20.86
C LEU A 148 42.15 15.09 -20.88
N ALA A 149 41.74 14.10 -20.07
CA ALA A 149 42.26 12.73 -20.13
C ALA A 149 41.67 11.88 -21.27
N GLY A 150 40.76 12.43 -22.09
CA GLY A 150 40.18 11.75 -23.25
C GLY A 150 38.82 11.08 -23.01
N TRP A 151 38.21 11.26 -21.84
CA TRP A 151 36.91 10.69 -21.52
C TRP A 151 35.76 11.64 -21.85
N ILE A 152 34.59 11.11 -22.17
CA ILE A 152 33.38 11.92 -22.29
C ILE A 152 32.64 11.84 -20.96
N ARG A 153 32.33 13.00 -20.38
CA ARG A 153 31.79 13.07 -19.02
C ARG A 153 30.67 14.10 -18.95
N ASP A 154 29.68 13.83 -18.11
CA ASP A 154 28.65 14.78 -17.70
C ASP A 154 28.72 15.00 -16.18
N ASP A 155 28.29 16.20 -15.77
CA ASP A 155 28.29 16.64 -14.38
C ASP A 155 27.23 17.73 -14.20
N VAL A 156 27.04 18.20 -12.97
CA VAL A 156 26.16 19.33 -12.66
C VAL A 156 26.89 20.30 -11.75
N TRP A 157 26.91 21.57 -12.18
CA TRP A 157 27.55 22.66 -11.48
C TRP A 157 26.52 23.61 -10.90
N VAL A 158 26.90 24.29 -9.82
CA VAL A 158 26.14 25.41 -9.26
C VAL A 158 26.95 26.68 -9.45
N ILE A 159 26.44 27.59 -10.27
CA ILE A 159 27.09 28.86 -10.57
C ILE A 159 26.11 29.98 -10.24
N GLN A 160 26.51 30.91 -9.36
CA GLN A 160 25.66 32.02 -8.91
C GLN A 160 24.27 31.55 -8.45
N GLU A 161 24.25 30.52 -7.60
CA GLU A 161 23.02 29.91 -7.05
C GLU A 161 22.09 29.28 -8.10
N LYS A 162 22.53 29.14 -9.34
CA LYS A 162 21.79 28.45 -10.41
C LYS A 162 22.43 27.13 -10.77
N MET A 163 21.59 26.14 -11.06
CA MET A 163 22.04 24.83 -11.48
C MET A 163 22.29 24.80 -13.00
N PHE A 164 23.44 24.26 -13.38
CA PHE A 164 23.81 24.01 -14.77
C PHE A 164 24.16 22.55 -14.95
N ARG A 165 23.53 21.91 -15.93
CA ARG A 165 24.01 20.61 -16.41
C ARG A 165 25.18 20.83 -17.35
N VAL A 166 26.23 20.06 -17.15
CA VAL A 166 27.52 20.25 -17.80
C VAL A 166 27.88 18.98 -18.55
N VAL A 167 28.38 19.13 -19.75
CA VAL A 167 28.91 18.04 -20.55
C VAL A 167 30.25 18.47 -21.11
N ALA A 168 31.27 17.65 -20.92
CA ALA A 168 32.61 17.91 -21.43
C ALA A 168 33.05 16.82 -22.42
N ARG A 169 33.74 17.25 -23.48
CA ARG A 169 34.27 16.37 -24.53
C ARG A 169 35.71 16.76 -24.88
N PRO A 170 36.64 15.79 -25.04
CA PRO A 170 37.98 16.06 -25.54
C PRO A 170 37.97 16.65 -26.94
N VAL A 171 38.92 17.55 -27.19
CA VAL A 171 39.34 17.96 -28.54
C VAL A 171 40.55 17.13 -28.91
N GLU A 172 40.34 16.15 -29.78
CA GLU A 172 41.40 15.20 -30.18
C GLU A 172 42.49 15.89 -31.03
N ARG A 173 43.73 15.44 -30.86
CA ARG A 173 44.88 15.82 -31.69
C ARG A 173 44.85 15.07 -33.02
N ASP A 174 45.23 15.74 -34.11
CA ASP A 174 45.43 15.06 -35.39
C ASP A 174 46.60 14.07 -35.30
N GLY A 175 46.37 12.82 -35.70
CA GLY A 175 47.37 11.75 -35.61
C GLY A 175 47.37 10.96 -34.29
N GLY A 176 46.43 11.25 -33.38
CA GLY A 176 46.30 10.55 -32.09
C GLY A 176 47.20 11.10 -30.98
N GLY A 177 46.99 10.62 -29.76
CA GLY A 177 47.68 11.08 -28.55
C GLY A 177 46.74 11.76 -27.56
N GLU A 178 47.32 12.45 -26.58
CA GLU A 178 46.56 13.21 -25.59
C GLU A 178 45.73 14.33 -26.26
N PRO A 179 44.51 14.60 -25.77
CA PRO A 179 43.69 15.71 -26.26
C PRO A 179 44.43 17.05 -26.20
N VAL A 180 44.25 17.90 -27.20
CA VAL A 180 44.84 19.26 -27.20
C VAL A 180 44.08 20.23 -26.29
N GLY A 181 42.93 19.81 -25.77
CA GLY A 181 42.01 20.59 -24.96
C GLY A 181 40.67 19.88 -24.82
N ALA A 182 39.66 20.60 -24.32
CA ALA A 182 38.30 20.09 -24.19
C ALA A 182 37.26 21.19 -24.48
N ILE A 183 36.07 20.76 -24.88
CA ILE A 183 34.87 21.60 -25.00
C ILE A 183 33.93 21.27 -23.85
N VAL A 184 33.52 22.29 -23.13
CA VAL A 184 32.59 22.19 -22.00
C VAL A 184 31.31 22.94 -22.36
N GLY A 185 30.18 22.24 -22.40
CA GLY A 185 28.87 22.81 -22.65
C GLY A 185 28.03 22.87 -21.39
N LEU A 186 27.41 24.02 -21.15
CA LEU A 186 26.51 24.27 -20.02
C LEU A 186 25.08 24.38 -20.52
N VAL A 187 24.16 23.81 -19.76
CA VAL A 187 22.71 23.95 -19.94
C VAL A 187 22.12 24.45 -18.65
N ALA A 188 21.48 25.62 -18.70
CA ALA A 188 20.78 26.16 -17.55
C ALA A 188 19.57 25.29 -17.21
N VAL A 189 19.43 24.92 -15.94
CA VAL A 189 18.23 24.27 -15.40
C VAL A 189 17.21 25.37 -15.07
N ASP A 190 16.62 25.95 -16.11
CA ASP A 190 15.61 27.00 -16.00
C ASP A 190 14.18 26.44 -16.11
N ALA A 191 13.19 27.34 -16.10
CA ALA A 191 11.78 26.95 -16.25
C ALA A 191 11.51 26.22 -17.58
N ALA A 192 12.20 26.59 -18.66
CA ALA A 192 12.04 25.93 -19.96
C ALA A 192 12.64 24.52 -19.95
N TYR A 193 13.79 24.32 -19.29
CA TYR A 193 14.37 23.00 -19.05
C TYR A 193 13.43 22.13 -18.21
N ALA A 194 12.94 22.66 -17.09
CA ALA A 194 12.00 21.95 -16.23
C ALA A 194 10.72 21.54 -16.99
N GLN A 195 10.20 22.42 -17.85
CA GLN A 195 9.04 22.13 -18.68
C GLN A 195 9.30 21.00 -19.67
N ARG A 196 10.44 21.00 -20.37
CA ARG A 196 10.82 19.89 -21.27
C ARG A 196 10.92 18.55 -20.53
N VAL A 197 11.49 18.56 -19.32
CA VAL A 197 11.56 17.34 -18.49
C VAL A 197 10.15 16.88 -18.11
N ALA A 198 9.28 17.80 -17.67
CA ALA A 198 7.91 17.47 -17.29
C ALA A 198 7.13 16.87 -18.46
N ASP A 199 7.19 17.49 -19.64
CA ASP A 199 6.47 17.05 -20.83
C ASP A 199 6.99 15.71 -21.36
N ALA A 200 8.31 15.49 -21.34
CA ALA A 200 8.90 14.23 -21.79
C ALA A 200 8.62 13.05 -20.85
N THR A 201 8.48 13.31 -19.55
CA THR A 201 8.34 12.25 -18.54
C THR A 201 6.92 12.07 -18.03
N GLY A 202 6.03 13.05 -18.25
CA GLY A 202 4.73 13.12 -17.61
C GLY A 202 4.79 13.37 -16.09
N ALA A 203 5.99 13.63 -15.56
CA ALA A 203 6.20 13.84 -14.13
C ALA A 203 5.98 15.30 -13.75
N LYS A 204 5.36 15.52 -12.59
CA LYS A 204 5.28 16.85 -11.97
C LYS A 204 6.60 17.05 -11.22
N ILE A 205 7.43 17.98 -11.70
CA ILE A 205 8.83 18.09 -11.26
C ILE A 205 9.16 19.47 -10.69
N ALA A 206 10.02 19.50 -9.68
CA ALA A 206 10.69 20.71 -9.23
C ALA A 206 12.19 20.46 -9.04
N PHE A 207 13.03 21.38 -9.49
CA PHE A 207 14.46 21.38 -9.19
C PHE A 207 14.74 22.21 -7.95
N TYR A 208 15.76 21.81 -7.20
CA TYR A 208 16.21 22.50 -6.00
C TYR A 208 17.71 22.65 -5.98
N VAL A 209 18.16 23.79 -5.46
CA VAL A 209 19.54 24.21 -5.38
C VAL A 209 19.81 24.64 -3.94
N LEU A 210 20.90 24.15 -3.34
CA LEU A 210 21.25 24.48 -1.95
C LEU A 210 20.11 24.20 -0.95
N GLY A 211 19.33 23.12 -1.19
CA GLY A 211 18.18 22.74 -0.37
C GLY A 211 16.94 23.65 -0.52
N MET A 212 16.95 24.59 -1.45
CA MET A 212 15.83 25.50 -1.74
C MET A 212 15.26 25.21 -3.12
N ARG A 213 13.93 25.29 -3.27
CA ARG A 213 13.29 25.14 -4.58
C ARG A 213 13.73 26.30 -5.49
N ASP A 214 14.17 25.96 -6.69
CA ASP A 214 14.56 26.94 -7.71
C ASP A 214 13.44 27.07 -8.77
N VAL A 215 13.27 26.03 -9.60
CA VAL A 215 12.29 25.99 -10.70
C VAL A 215 11.34 24.80 -10.57
N ASN A 216 10.12 24.94 -11.07
CA ASN A 216 9.14 23.85 -11.14
C ASN A 216 8.41 23.82 -12.47
N ALA A 217 7.84 22.67 -12.80
CA ALA A 217 7.08 22.47 -14.02
C ALA A 217 6.03 21.36 -13.86
N LEU A 218 4.98 21.47 -14.66
CA LEU A 218 3.89 20.51 -14.74
C LEU A 218 3.76 20.05 -16.19
N PRO A 219 3.51 18.76 -16.45
CA PRO A 219 3.35 18.26 -17.81
C PRO A 219 2.12 18.89 -18.48
N ALA A 220 2.15 19.00 -19.80
CA ALA A 220 1.00 19.39 -20.59
C ALA A 220 -0.24 18.53 -20.23
N GLY A 221 -1.37 19.19 -19.97
CA GLY A 221 -2.61 18.51 -19.59
C GLY A 221 -2.73 18.17 -18.09
N ALA A 222 -1.75 18.48 -17.24
CA ALA A 222 -1.86 18.27 -15.79
C ALA A 222 -3.05 19.01 -15.13
N GLY A 223 -3.57 20.05 -15.78
CA GLY A 223 -4.74 20.80 -15.32
C GLY A 223 -6.09 20.12 -15.64
N ASN A 224 -6.11 19.06 -16.44
CA ASN A 224 -7.35 18.39 -16.86
C ASN A 224 -7.83 17.35 -15.84
N ASP A 225 -7.00 17.03 -14.85
CA ASP A 225 -7.37 16.14 -13.76
C ASP A 225 -8.47 16.80 -12.89
N PRO A 226 -9.49 16.05 -12.42
CA PRO A 226 -10.52 16.60 -11.53
C PRO A 226 -9.97 17.24 -10.25
N THR A 227 -8.80 16.78 -9.81
CA THR A 227 -8.04 17.33 -8.69
C THR A 227 -6.62 17.63 -9.16
N PRO A 228 -6.40 18.77 -9.83
CA PRO A 228 -5.12 19.07 -10.44
C PRO A 228 -4.06 19.29 -9.36
N PHE A 229 -2.84 18.90 -9.70
CA PHE A 229 -1.66 19.31 -8.95
C PHE A 229 -1.29 20.72 -9.39
N LEU A 230 -1.20 21.66 -8.45
CA LEU A 230 -0.89 23.05 -8.75
C LEU A 230 0.59 23.33 -8.51
N GLN A 231 1.17 24.35 -9.15
CA GLN A 231 2.56 24.74 -8.88
C GLN A 231 2.77 25.11 -7.40
N ALA A 232 1.77 25.73 -6.75
CA ALA A 232 1.78 26.03 -5.32
C ALA A 232 1.78 24.77 -4.43
N ASP A 233 1.33 23.61 -4.93
CA ASP A 233 1.44 22.36 -4.18
C ASP A 233 2.92 21.94 -3.98
N PHE A 234 3.90 22.52 -4.69
CA PHE A 234 5.32 22.33 -4.38
C PHE A 234 5.78 23.11 -3.14
N ASP A 235 5.03 24.07 -2.61
CA ASP A 235 5.48 24.89 -1.48
C ASP A 235 5.72 24.07 -0.20
N VAL A 236 5.02 22.92 -0.06
CA VAL A 236 5.21 21.98 1.06
C VAL A 236 6.65 21.45 1.15
N MET A 237 7.37 21.41 0.03
CA MET A 237 8.77 20.98 -0.05
C MET A 237 9.68 21.80 0.87
N THR A 238 9.43 23.11 0.99
CA THR A 238 10.33 24.04 1.70
C THR A 238 10.60 23.63 3.15
N SER A 239 9.61 22.98 3.77
CA SER A 239 9.73 22.39 5.11
C SER A 239 10.22 20.94 5.07
N ASP A 240 9.66 20.11 4.18
CA ASP A 240 9.87 18.67 4.15
C ASP A 240 11.28 18.25 3.68
N ILE A 241 11.93 19.05 2.82
CA ILE A 241 13.31 18.75 2.38
C ILE A 241 14.31 18.74 3.53
N LYS A 242 14.09 19.56 4.57
CA LYS A 242 14.95 19.60 5.75
C LYS A 242 14.87 18.28 6.52
N GLU A 243 13.68 17.70 6.62
CA GLU A 243 13.48 16.39 7.23
C GLU A 243 14.07 15.27 6.35
N ALA A 244 13.86 15.35 5.03
CA ALA A 244 14.43 14.41 4.07
C ALA A 244 15.97 14.37 4.17
N ALA A 245 16.59 15.54 4.32
CA ALA A 245 18.04 15.69 4.45
C ALA A 245 18.64 14.99 5.68
N THR A 246 17.83 14.66 6.70
CA THR A 246 18.30 13.93 7.90
C THR A 246 18.19 12.41 7.79
N THR A 247 17.53 11.91 6.75
CA THR A 247 17.28 10.46 6.58
C THR A 247 18.51 9.78 6.00
N GLU A 248 18.94 8.67 6.61
CA GLU A 248 20.12 7.90 6.18
C GLU A 248 20.05 7.51 4.69
N GLU A 249 18.87 7.13 4.20
CA GLU A 249 18.70 6.75 2.80
C GLU A 249 18.97 7.91 1.83
N TYR A 250 18.47 9.10 2.13
CA TYR A 250 18.69 10.27 1.27
C TYR A 250 20.16 10.70 1.32
N LEU A 251 20.80 10.60 2.49
CA LEU A 251 22.23 10.91 2.64
C LEU A 251 23.12 9.92 1.88
N GLN A 252 22.86 8.62 1.97
CA GLN A 252 23.71 7.58 1.38
C GLN A 252 23.39 7.32 -0.09
N LYS A 253 22.11 7.25 -0.46
CA LYS A 253 21.68 6.91 -1.83
C LYS A 253 21.30 8.11 -2.66
N GLY A 254 21.21 9.30 -2.07
CA GLY A 254 20.71 10.50 -2.75
C GLY A 254 19.26 10.41 -3.17
N ARG A 255 18.49 9.45 -2.66
CA ARG A 255 17.07 9.31 -2.98
C ARG A 255 16.30 9.04 -1.72
N SER A 256 15.19 9.73 -1.52
CA SER A 256 14.29 9.45 -0.41
C SER A 256 13.30 8.34 -0.79
N PHE A 257 12.85 7.56 0.18
CA PHE A 257 11.52 6.93 0.09
C PHE A 257 10.42 7.96 -0.20
N VAL A 258 9.24 7.46 -0.55
CA VAL A 258 8.06 8.31 -0.75
C VAL A 258 7.73 9.03 0.56
N ARG A 259 7.84 10.35 0.53
CA ARG A 259 7.49 11.25 1.63
C ARG A 259 6.08 11.76 1.44
N LYS A 260 5.35 11.97 2.54
CA LYS A 260 3.96 12.43 2.53
C LYS A 260 3.80 13.62 3.50
N PRO A 261 4.31 14.82 3.14
CA PRO A 261 4.17 15.99 4.00
C PRO A 261 2.72 16.43 4.19
N ARG A 262 1.83 16.05 3.26
CA ARG A 262 0.37 16.21 3.34
C ARG A 262 -0.27 14.87 2.97
N HIS A 263 -1.44 14.56 3.53
CA HIS A 263 -2.09 13.25 3.29
C HIS A 263 -2.37 12.95 1.81
N ASP A 264 -2.66 13.99 1.02
CA ASP A 264 -2.98 13.91 -0.41
C ASP A 264 -1.77 14.16 -1.32
N ILE A 265 -0.60 14.54 -0.79
CA ILE A 265 0.62 14.78 -1.59
C ILE A 265 1.72 13.78 -1.23
N GLY A 266 2.25 13.11 -2.24
CA GLY A 266 3.48 12.34 -2.15
C GLY A 266 4.63 13.01 -2.90
N LEU A 267 5.82 13.00 -2.31
CA LEU A 267 7.06 13.55 -2.87
C LEU A 267 8.17 12.49 -2.85
N VAL A 268 9.03 12.50 -3.86
CA VAL A 268 10.31 11.77 -3.87
C VAL A 268 11.41 12.76 -4.20
N TYR A 269 12.41 12.86 -3.33
CA TYR A 269 13.59 13.70 -3.52
C TYR A 269 14.70 12.85 -4.11
N THR A 270 15.35 13.37 -5.14
CA THR A 270 16.54 12.76 -5.73
C THR A 270 17.63 13.82 -5.86
N ARG A 271 18.82 13.54 -5.33
CA ARG A 271 20.03 14.35 -5.54
C ARG A 271 20.57 14.06 -6.92
N VAL A 272 21.11 15.11 -7.53
CA VAL A 272 21.77 14.98 -8.82
C VAL A 272 23.23 14.60 -8.56
N PRO A 273 23.78 13.57 -9.24
CA PRO A 273 25.16 13.14 -9.06
C PRO A 273 26.15 14.21 -9.54
N GLY A 274 27.39 14.10 -9.07
CA GLY A 274 28.46 15.02 -9.45
C GLY A 274 28.77 16.05 -8.38
N GLU A 275 29.36 17.17 -8.75
CA GLU A 275 29.79 18.22 -7.79
C GLU A 275 28.60 18.88 -7.08
N ALA A 276 27.44 18.94 -7.74
CA ALA A 276 26.20 19.43 -7.14
C ALA A 276 25.64 18.51 -6.04
N TRP A 277 26.13 17.27 -5.92
CA TRP A 277 25.67 16.32 -4.90
C TRP A 277 25.85 16.90 -3.50
N ASP A 278 27.07 17.28 -3.14
CA ASP A 278 27.39 17.79 -1.79
C ASP A 278 26.74 19.15 -1.50
N LEU A 279 26.41 19.90 -2.54
CA LEU A 279 25.71 21.19 -2.46
C LEU A 279 24.21 21.04 -2.20
N GLY A 280 23.68 19.84 -1.97
CA GLY A 280 22.25 19.66 -1.66
C GLY A 280 21.35 20.06 -2.83
N CYS A 281 21.80 19.73 -4.04
CA CYS A 281 21.07 20.02 -5.27
C CYS A 281 20.41 18.76 -5.82
N GLY A 282 19.27 18.94 -6.47
CA GLY A 282 18.60 17.84 -7.14
C GLY A 282 17.24 18.19 -7.70
N TYR A 283 16.38 17.18 -7.81
CA TYR A 283 15.01 17.33 -8.26
C TYR A 283 14.03 16.52 -7.41
N ILE A 284 12.77 16.91 -7.47
CA ILE A 284 11.65 16.29 -6.79
C ILE A 284 10.62 15.91 -7.81
N VAL A 285 10.05 14.74 -7.61
CA VAL A 285 8.83 14.33 -8.30
C VAL A 285 7.68 14.31 -7.32
N ALA A 286 6.55 14.88 -7.73
CA ALA A 286 5.38 15.01 -6.90
C ALA A 286 4.14 14.37 -7.53
N ARG A 287 3.25 13.85 -6.69
CA ARG A 287 1.90 13.41 -7.09
C ARG A 287 0.90 13.82 -6.03
N LYS A 288 -0.31 14.09 -6.48
CA LYS A 288 -1.46 14.34 -5.62
C LYS A 288 -2.51 13.28 -5.87
N VAL A 289 -3.13 12.81 -4.81
CA VAL A 289 -4.19 11.81 -4.84
C VAL A 289 -5.40 12.27 -4.06
N THR A 290 -6.58 11.85 -4.51
CA THR A 290 -7.82 12.14 -3.81
C THR A 290 -8.11 11.02 -2.83
N LEU A 291 -7.93 11.31 -1.54
CA LEU A 291 -8.31 10.41 -0.47
C LEU A 291 -9.73 10.70 0.00
N LEU A 292 -10.47 9.64 0.31
CA LEU A 292 -11.79 9.77 0.90
C LEU A 292 -11.63 10.24 2.34
N LYS A 293 -12.25 11.37 2.71
CA LYS A 293 -12.22 11.90 4.08
C LYS A 293 -13.15 11.11 5.00
N THR A 294 -14.31 10.74 4.48
CA THR A 294 -15.35 10.00 5.21
C THR A 294 -15.85 8.82 4.38
N PRO A 295 -16.43 7.79 4.99
CA PRO A 295 -17.00 6.68 4.22
C PRO A 295 -18.11 7.12 3.25
N LEU A 296 -18.83 8.20 3.57
CA LEU A 296 -19.88 8.77 2.73
C LEU A 296 -19.33 9.54 1.51
N SER A 297 -18.10 10.04 1.57
CA SER A 297 -17.49 10.76 0.44
C SER A 297 -17.32 9.91 -0.83
N PHE A 298 -17.52 8.60 -0.75
CA PHE A 298 -17.60 7.71 -1.90
C PHE A 298 -18.70 8.13 -2.89
N PHE A 299 -19.85 8.60 -2.39
CA PHE A 299 -20.97 9.03 -3.24
C PHE A 299 -20.74 10.40 -3.89
N GLU A 300 -19.93 11.24 -3.25
CA GLU A 300 -19.55 12.57 -3.74
C GLU A 300 -18.51 12.46 -4.86
N LEU A 301 -17.51 11.60 -4.69
CA LEU A 301 -16.44 11.38 -5.67
C LEU A 301 -16.82 10.43 -6.81
N ALA A 302 -17.83 9.57 -6.64
CA ALA A 302 -18.24 8.64 -7.68
C ALA A 302 -18.66 9.40 -8.94
N ASP A 303 -18.03 9.02 -10.07
CA ASP A 303 -18.34 9.58 -11.37
C ASP A 303 -19.80 9.28 -11.74
N GLN A 304 -20.40 10.13 -12.57
CA GLN A 304 -21.78 9.96 -13.01
C GLN A 304 -21.94 8.61 -13.75
N THR A 305 -20.91 8.21 -14.50
CA THR A 305 -20.83 6.90 -15.16
C THR A 305 -20.92 5.72 -14.17
N ASP A 306 -20.29 5.85 -13.00
CA ASP A 306 -20.32 4.81 -11.97
C ASP A 306 -21.67 4.76 -11.25
N LYS A 307 -22.29 5.93 -11.05
CA LYS A 307 -23.65 6.05 -10.50
C LYS A 307 -24.67 5.41 -11.42
N ASP A 308 -24.55 5.60 -12.72
CA ASP A 308 -25.47 5.05 -13.73
C ASP A 308 -25.31 3.53 -13.92
N ARG A 309 -24.09 3.01 -13.72
CA ARG A 309 -23.82 1.56 -13.74
C ARG A 309 -24.27 0.85 -12.47
N ALA A 310 -24.44 1.58 -11.36
CA ALA A 310 -24.97 0.98 -10.15
C ALA A 310 -26.41 0.49 -10.41
N PRO A 311 -26.80 -0.70 -9.92
CA PRO A 311 -28.15 -1.25 -10.12
C PRO A 311 -29.17 -0.55 -9.22
N GLN A 312 -29.37 0.76 -9.42
CA GLN A 312 -30.17 1.63 -8.57
C GLN A 312 -31.61 1.11 -8.44
N ASN A 313 -32.20 0.63 -9.53
CA ASN A 313 -33.55 0.06 -9.53
C ASN A 313 -33.67 -1.19 -8.64
N ILE A 314 -32.64 -2.03 -8.61
CA ILE A 314 -32.61 -3.23 -7.76
C ILE A 314 -32.50 -2.81 -6.30
N LEU A 315 -31.61 -1.86 -5.99
CA LEU A 315 -31.43 -1.36 -4.62
C LEU A 315 -32.70 -0.68 -4.09
N ILE A 316 -33.35 0.16 -4.90
CA ILE A 316 -34.63 0.80 -4.57
C ILE A 316 -35.72 -0.27 -4.39
N GLY A 317 -35.79 -1.25 -5.30
CA GLY A 317 -36.74 -2.36 -5.21
C GLY A 317 -36.58 -3.19 -3.94
N ILE A 318 -35.34 -3.49 -3.54
CA ILE A 318 -35.03 -4.17 -2.27
C ILE A 318 -35.49 -3.31 -1.09
N ALA A 319 -35.16 -2.01 -1.07
CA ALA A 319 -35.54 -1.10 0.01
C ALA A 319 -37.07 -1.02 0.18
N ILE A 320 -37.81 -0.87 -0.93
CA ILE A 320 -39.28 -0.88 -0.93
C ILE A 320 -39.81 -2.22 -0.44
N GLY A 321 -39.27 -3.34 -0.94
CA GLY A 321 -39.67 -4.70 -0.54
C GLY A 321 -39.49 -4.94 0.96
N LEU A 322 -38.34 -4.55 1.52
CA LEU A 322 -38.06 -4.64 2.97
C LEU A 322 -39.01 -3.75 3.79
N GLY A 323 -39.32 -2.54 3.29
CA GLY A 323 -40.28 -1.63 3.92
C GLY A 323 -41.70 -2.19 3.94
N LEU A 324 -42.18 -2.70 2.80
CA LEU A 324 -43.50 -3.33 2.68
C LEU A 324 -43.63 -4.56 3.56
N LEU A 325 -42.57 -5.38 3.67
CA LEU A 325 -42.55 -6.54 4.56
C LEU A 325 -42.72 -6.13 6.04
N GLY A 326 -42.04 -5.06 6.45
CA GLY A 326 -42.19 -4.49 7.80
C GLY A 326 -43.61 -3.98 8.08
N ILE A 327 -44.23 -3.30 7.11
CA ILE A 327 -45.62 -2.85 7.21
C ILE A 327 -46.56 -4.05 7.31
N LEU A 328 -46.35 -5.09 6.50
CA LEU A 328 -47.16 -6.31 6.52
C LEU A 328 -47.11 -6.99 7.90
N PHE A 329 -45.92 -7.13 8.47
CA PHE A 329 -45.76 -7.66 9.83
C PHE A 329 -46.45 -6.80 10.88
N SER A 330 -46.39 -5.47 10.75
CA SER A 330 -47.12 -4.56 11.64
C SER A 330 -48.64 -4.74 11.54
N ILE A 331 -49.19 -4.88 10.32
CA ILE A 331 -50.63 -5.08 10.10
C ILE A 331 -51.10 -6.40 10.75
N PHE A 332 -50.37 -7.50 10.54
CA PHE A 332 -50.73 -8.79 11.13
C PHE A 332 -50.63 -8.80 12.66
N GLU A 333 -49.67 -8.06 13.22
CA GLU A 333 -49.38 -8.09 14.65
C GLU A 333 -50.18 -7.07 15.46
N HIS A 334 -50.52 -5.92 14.89
CA HIS A 334 -51.23 -4.84 15.57
C HIS A 334 -52.65 -4.63 15.01
N THR A 335 -52.77 -4.40 13.71
CA THR A 335 -54.03 -3.94 13.10
C THR A 335 -55.09 -5.04 13.07
N MET A 336 -54.72 -6.27 12.72
CA MET A 336 -55.67 -7.39 12.63
C MET A 336 -56.24 -7.79 13.99
N PRO A 337 -55.43 -8.08 15.03
CA PRO A 337 -55.96 -8.39 16.37
C PRO A 337 -56.78 -7.25 16.98
N LEU A 338 -56.38 -5.99 16.74
CA LEU A 338 -57.13 -4.83 17.21
C LEU A 338 -58.52 -4.75 16.56
N ARG A 339 -58.61 -4.96 15.24
CA ARG A 339 -59.90 -4.99 14.53
C ARG A 339 -60.80 -6.12 15.03
N THR A 340 -60.24 -7.31 15.27
CA THR A 340 -60.99 -8.43 15.85
C THR A 340 -61.47 -8.10 17.26
N PHE A 341 -60.61 -7.53 18.09
CA PHE A 341 -60.95 -7.09 19.44
C PHE A 341 -62.05 -6.03 19.43
N GLN A 342 -61.91 -4.99 18.61
CA GLN A 342 -62.90 -3.92 18.47
C GLN A 342 -64.28 -4.46 18.03
N ARG A 343 -64.31 -5.38 17.06
CA ARG A 343 -65.56 -5.99 16.58
C ARG A 343 -66.28 -6.76 17.69
N VAL A 344 -65.57 -7.66 18.36
CA VAL A 344 -66.16 -8.50 19.41
C VAL A 344 -66.52 -7.67 20.65
N ALA A 345 -65.72 -6.64 20.99
CA ALA A 345 -66.05 -5.68 22.03
C ALA A 345 -67.32 -4.87 21.71
N HIS A 346 -67.51 -4.50 20.45
CA HIS A 346 -68.74 -3.85 20.01
C HIS A 346 -69.96 -4.80 20.08
N GLU A 347 -69.80 -6.07 19.67
CA GLU A 347 -70.85 -7.09 19.81
C GLU A 347 -71.24 -7.34 21.28
N PHE A 348 -70.25 -7.35 22.19
CA PHE A 348 -70.48 -7.42 23.63
C PHE A 348 -71.23 -6.18 24.16
N ALA A 349 -70.82 -4.97 23.75
CA ALA A 349 -71.46 -3.73 24.17
C ALA A 349 -72.92 -3.60 23.72
N VAL A 350 -73.27 -4.15 22.55
CA VAL A 350 -74.65 -4.17 22.02
C VAL A 350 -75.45 -5.37 22.55
N GLY A 351 -74.88 -6.20 23.42
CA GLY A 351 -75.56 -7.34 24.04
C GLY A 351 -75.77 -8.53 23.10
N LYS A 352 -75.05 -8.61 21.98
CA LYS A 352 -75.09 -9.77 21.07
C LYS A 352 -74.30 -10.96 21.60
N THR A 353 -73.35 -10.71 22.49
CA THR A 353 -72.58 -11.75 23.19
C THR A 353 -72.53 -11.43 24.67
N ASP A 354 -72.68 -12.47 25.49
CA ASP A 354 -72.81 -12.33 26.95
C ASP A 354 -71.48 -12.16 27.69
N THR A 355 -70.36 -12.53 27.05
CA THR A 355 -68.99 -12.44 27.58
C THR A 355 -67.98 -12.26 26.43
N LEU A 356 -66.86 -11.62 26.72
CA LEU A 356 -65.72 -11.56 25.80
C LEU A 356 -64.89 -12.83 25.87
N ALA A 357 -65.20 -13.83 25.05
CA ALA A 357 -64.49 -15.13 25.05
C ALA A 357 -62.96 -14.96 24.88
N PRO A 358 -62.12 -15.22 25.91
CA PRO A 358 -60.68 -14.96 25.84
C PRO A 358 -59.94 -15.84 24.83
N SER A 359 -60.53 -16.96 24.41
CA SER A 359 -59.97 -17.86 23.39
C SER A 359 -59.91 -17.24 21.99
N ARG A 360 -60.74 -16.22 21.71
CA ARG A 360 -60.76 -15.51 20.41
C ARG A 360 -59.68 -14.43 20.29
N PHE A 361 -59.04 -14.07 21.40
CA PHE A 361 -58.00 -13.06 21.43
C PHE A 361 -56.64 -13.67 21.74
N ARG A 362 -55.58 -12.98 21.31
CA ARG A 362 -54.20 -13.40 21.53
C ARG A 362 -53.44 -12.31 22.28
N GLY A 363 -52.44 -12.71 23.07
CA GLY A 363 -51.54 -11.80 23.77
C GLY A 363 -52.28 -10.82 24.69
N LEU A 364 -51.93 -9.53 24.61
CA LEU A 364 -52.45 -8.47 25.48
C LEU A 364 -53.99 -8.37 25.42
N TYR A 365 -54.59 -8.52 24.24
CA TYR A 365 -56.04 -8.45 24.06
C TYR A 365 -56.80 -9.58 24.77
N LYS A 366 -56.16 -10.76 24.94
CA LYS A 366 -56.72 -11.86 25.73
C LYS A 366 -56.81 -11.48 27.21
N LYS A 367 -55.77 -10.84 27.73
CA LYS A 367 -55.74 -10.38 29.12
C LYS A 367 -56.77 -9.27 29.34
N ILE A 368 -56.82 -8.28 28.44
CA ILE A 368 -57.81 -7.20 28.48
C ILE A 368 -59.24 -7.77 28.46
N ALA A 369 -59.54 -8.74 27.60
CA ALA A 369 -60.85 -9.38 27.55
C ALA A 369 -61.23 -10.09 28.86
N ALA A 370 -60.27 -10.80 29.48
CA ALA A 370 -60.48 -11.46 30.77
C ALA A 370 -60.71 -10.43 31.89
N ASP A 371 -59.86 -9.39 31.97
CA ASP A 371 -59.98 -8.33 32.97
C ASP A 371 -61.33 -7.58 32.84
N ILE A 372 -61.84 -7.40 31.61
CA ILE A 372 -63.16 -6.81 31.35
C ILE A 372 -64.29 -7.73 31.84
N ASN A 373 -64.26 -9.03 31.50
CA ASN A 373 -65.27 -9.98 31.98
C ASN A 373 -65.30 -10.03 33.52
N ASP A 374 -64.13 -10.18 34.15
CA ASP A 374 -64.00 -10.19 35.61
C ASP A 374 -64.54 -8.89 36.24
N GLY A 375 -64.31 -7.75 35.59
CA GLY A 375 -64.82 -6.44 36.02
C GLY A 375 -66.34 -6.34 35.92
N VAL A 376 -66.92 -6.82 34.82
CA VAL A 376 -68.37 -6.86 34.59
C VAL A 376 -69.05 -7.81 35.58
N ASP A 377 -68.50 -9.00 35.78
CA ASP A 377 -69.03 -9.98 36.73
C ASP A 377 -68.99 -9.45 38.17
N LYS A 378 -67.90 -8.77 38.57
CA LYS A 378 -67.83 -8.07 39.86
C LYS A 378 -68.84 -6.94 39.99
N ALA A 379 -69.13 -6.21 38.90
CA ALA A 379 -70.13 -5.14 38.90
C ALA A 379 -71.57 -5.70 39.00
N LEU A 380 -71.88 -6.77 38.27
CA LEU A 380 -73.17 -7.46 38.33
C LEU A 380 -73.42 -8.12 39.69
N ALA A 381 -72.38 -8.72 40.29
CA ALA A 381 -72.44 -9.29 41.63
C ALA A 381 -72.75 -8.23 42.72
N LYS A 382 -72.26 -7.00 42.56
CA LYS A 382 -72.61 -5.86 43.44
C LYS A 382 -74.01 -5.30 43.17
N GLY A 383 -74.56 -5.51 41.97
CA GLY A 383 -75.90 -5.06 41.55
C GLY A 383 -77.04 -6.05 41.81
N GLY A 384 -76.79 -7.21 42.42
CA GLY A 384 -77.82 -8.15 42.85
C GLY A 384 -78.39 -9.09 41.76
N TYR A 385 -77.77 -9.19 40.59
CA TYR A 385 -78.19 -10.12 39.53
C TYR A 385 -77.25 -11.33 39.42
N THR A 386 -77.72 -12.52 39.82
CA THR A 386 -77.06 -13.81 39.55
C THR A 386 -77.55 -14.38 38.21
N ARG A 387 -76.66 -14.59 37.22
CA ARG A 387 -77.05 -15.27 35.96
C ARG A 387 -77.51 -16.71 36.25
N ARG A 388 -78.61 -17.11 35.61
CA ARG A 388 -79.19 -18.47 35.62
C ARG A 388 -78.12 -19.49 35.22
N ALA A 389 -77.90 -20.48 36.08
CA ALA A 389 -77.24 -21.72 35.71
C ALA A 389 -78.06 -22.36 34.56
N ALA A 390 -77.41 -22.57 33.43
CA ALA A 390 -78.00 -23.35 32.34
C ALA A 390 -78.30 -24.77 32.84
N ASP A 391 -79.49 -25.26 32.48
CA ASP A 391 -80.11 -26.56 32.74
C ASP A 391 -79.16 -27.72 33.09
N LEU A 392 -79.11 -28.04 34.39
CA LEU A 392 -78.56 -29.30 34.91
C LEU A 392 -79.63 -30.42 34.96
N GLU A 393 -80.90 -30.08 34.74
CA GLU A 393 -82.03 -31.03 34.75
C GLU A 393 -82.26 -31.74 33.41
N GLN A 394 -81.69 -31.23 32.30
CA GLN A 394 -81.85 -31.86 30.98
C GLN A 394 -80.83 -32.98 30.68
N VAL A 395 -79.89 -33.25 31.61
CA VAL A 395 -78.79 -34.22 31.42
C VAL A 395 -78.85 -35.42 32.39
N ILE A 396 -79.78 -35.45 33.35
CA ILE A 396 -80.00 -36.62 34.23
C ILE A 396 -81.48 -37.04 34.12
N GLY A 397 -81.75 -38.08 33.34
CA GLY A 397 -83.09 -38.69 33.23
C GLY A 397 -83.55 -39.35 34.54
N PRO A 398 -84.86 -39.60 34.70
CA PRO A 398 -85.45 -40.00 35.98
C PRO A 398 -85.09 -41.44 36.38
N LEU A 399 -84.57 -41.61 37.60
CA LEU A 399 -84.41 -42.90 38.27
C LEU A 399 -85.77 -43.47 38.69
N PRO A 400 -86.06 -44.77 38.47
CA PRO A 400 -87.22 -45.41 39.07
C PRO A 400 -86.94 -45.78 40.54
N ALA A 401 -87.84 -45.36 41.42
CA ALA A 401 -87.93 -45.84 42.78
C ALA A 401 -88.69 -47.19 42.79
N GLN A 402 -88.08 -48.24 43.36
CA GLN A 402 -88.58 -48.81 44.61
C GLN A 402 -87.60 -49.87 45.19
N PRO A 403 -87.53 -50.00 46.53
CA PRO A 403 -86.55 -50.81 47.24
C PRO A 403 -87.16 -52.13 47.73
N GLN A 404 -86.42 -53.25 47.68
CA GLN A 404 -86.61 -54.35 48.64
C GLN A 404 -85.30 -55.11 48.90
N MET A 405 -85.06 -55.32 50.21
CA MET A 405 -84.14 -56.25 50.88
C MET A 405 -82.67 -55.84 51.10
N SER A 406 -82.43 -55.26 52.29
CA SER A 406 -81.58 -55.76 53.40
C SER A 406 -80.34 -56.61 53.05
N ALA A 407 -79.21 -56.56 53.76
CA ALA A 407 -78.72 -55.76 54.86
C ALA A 407 -77.25 -56.19 55.07
N PHE A 408 -76.40 -55.24 55.44
CA PHE A 408 -75.15 -55.38 56.21
C PHE A 408 -74.58 -56.78 56.48
N ALA A 409 -73.33 -57.01 56.05
CA ALA A 409 -72.27 -57.57 56.90
C ALA A 409 -70.87 -57.40 56.27
N VAL A 410 -69.99 -56.72 56.99
CA VAL A 410 -68.51 -56.79 56.94
C VAL A 410 -68.12 -56.71 58.43
N PRO A 411 -67.15 -57.46 59.03
CA PRO A 411 -65.84 -57.79 58.46
C PRO A 411 -65.19 -59.16 58.84
N ASP A 412 -64.10 -59.45 58.12
CA ASP A 412 -62.80 -60.02 58.54
C ASP A 412 -62.45 -61.53 58.63
N ALA A 413 -61.21 -61.76 58.17
CA ALA A 413 -60.17 -62.73 58.54
C ALA A 413 -60.20 -64.22 58.07
N THR A 414 -59.14 -64.53 57.30
CA THR A 414 -58.34 -65.78 57.22
C THR A 414 -58.94 -67.05 56.60
N ALA A 415 -58.49 -67.39 55.38
CA ALA A 415 -58.04 -68.74 55.00
C ALA A 415 -57.29 -68.72 53.65
N SER A 416 -56.21 -69.50 53.57
CA SER A 416 -55.18 -69.53 52.52
C SER A 416 -55.57 -70.27 51.23
N SER A 417 -54.77 -70.03 50.17
CA SER A 417 -54.85 -70.49 48.76
C SER A 417 -54.76 -72.03 48.52
N PRO A 418 -55.00 -72.57 47.30
CA PRO A 418 -53.99 -72.54 46.21
C PRO A 418 -54.44 -72.53 44.71
N SER A 419 -53.47 -72.15 43.84
CA SER A 419 -53.11 -72.59 42.46
C SER A 419 -53.94 -72.28 41.18
N LEU A 420 -53.35 -71.40 40.31
CA LEU A 420 -53.02 -71.42 38.84
C LEU A 420 -53.91 -72.14 37.79
N PRO A 421 -53.89 -71.83 36.44
CA PRO A 421 -52.83 -71.16 35.65
C PRO A 421 -53.21 -70.16 34.50
N LEU A 422 -52.21 -69.31 34.17
CA LEU A 422 -51.70 -68.76 32.87
C LEU A 422 -52.58 -68.60 31.59
N PRO A 423 -52.42 -67.49 30.83
CA PRO A 423 -52.75 -67.41 29.40
C PRO A 423 -51.53 -67.65 28.48
N PRO A 424 -51.73 -68.08 27.22
CA PRO A 424 -50.63 -68.40 26.31
C PRO A 424 -50.03 -67.19 25.58
N SER A 425 -48.71 -67.27 25.38
CA SER A 425 -47.89 -66.51 24.42
C SER A 425 -47.69 -67.37 23.17
N GLU A 426 -47.52 -66.77 21.97
CA GLU A 426 -46.29 -66.75 21.16
C GLU A 426 -46.76 -66.63 19.69
N ARG A 427 -46.10 -66.08 18.66
CA ARG A 427 -44.75 -65.62 18.27
C ARG A 427 -45.01 -64.77 16.98
N GLU A 428 -44.15 -63.89 16.45
CA GLU A 428 -42.78 -64.16 16.03
C GLU A 428 -42.06 -62.85 15.61
N LYS A 429 -40.73 -62.86 15.71
CA LYS A 429 -39.78 -61.76 15.54
C LYS A 429 -39.26 -61.67 14.11
N SER A 430 -38.83 -60.47 13.66
CA SER A 430 -37.52 -60.28 13.01
C SER A 430 -37.20 -58.80 12.70
N VAL A 431 -35.98 -58.37 13.07
CA VAL A 431 -35.20 -57.22 12.55
C VAL A 431 -34.01 -57.85 11.74
N PRO A 432 -33.09 -57.15 11.02
CA PRO A 432 -32.94 -55.72 10.64
C PRO A 432 -32.45 -55.48 9.17
N ARG A 433 -32.43 -54.23 8.64
CA ARG A 433 -31.39 -53.79 7.66
C ARG A 433 -31.29 -52.28 7.37
N VAL A 434 -30.04 -51.84 7.18
CA VAL A 434 -29.53 -50.54 6.69
C VAL A 434 -29.62 -50.43 5.15
N PRO A 435 -29.75 -49.21 4.57
CA PRO A 435 -29.21 -48.88 3.23
C PRO A 435 -28.24 -47.68 3.32
N ILE A 436 -26.95 -47.74 2.97
CA ILE A 436 -26.28 -47.81 1.64
C ILE A 436 -26.74 -46.71 0.64
N ARG A 437 -25.81 -45.77 0.36
CA ARG A 437 -25.82 -44.81 -0.76
C ARG A 437 -25.78 -45.52 -2.13
N PRO A 438 -26.32 -44.89 -3.19
CA PRO A 438 -25.63 -44.94 -4.50
C PRO A 438 -25.75 -43.57 -5.26
N PRO A 439 -25.29 -43.42 -6.53
CA PRO A 439 -24.12 -42.56 -6.83
C PRO A 439 -24.38 -41.48 -7.91
N VAL A 440 -23.34 -40.70 -8.19
CA VAL A 440 -23.20 -39.78 -9.33
C VAL A 440 -23.22 -40.55 -10.67
N PRO A 441 -23.81 -40.00 -11.76
CA PRO A 441 -23.46 -40.40 -13.11
C PRO A 441 -22.69 -39.30 -13.87
N ALA A 442 -21.63 -39.73 -14.56
CA ALA A 442 -20.91 -38.98 -15.58
C ALA A 442 -21.42 -39.34 -16.99
N ALA A 443 -21.46 -38.31 -17.85
CA ALA A 443 -21.32 -38.24 -19.32
C ALA A 443 -21.64 -39.44 -20.24
N ARG A 444 -22.39 -39.14 -21.33
CA ARG A 444 -22.17 -39.40 -22.79
C ARG A 444 -23.53 -39.41 -23.54
N PRO A 445 -23.61 -39.48 -24.91
CA PRO A 445 -23.16 -38.49 -25.90
C PRO A 445 -24.22 -38.22 -27.03
N SER A 446 -23.86 -37.33 -27.96
CA SER A 446 -24.22 -37.27 -29.41
C SER A 446 -25.62 -36.86 -29.93
N SER A 447 -25.57 -35.93 -30.91
CA SER A 447 -26.33 -35.83 -32.20
C SER A 447 -27.88 -35.79 -32.18
N ASP A 448 -28.63 -35.10 -33.02
CA ASP A 448 -28.42 -34.31 -34.24
C ASP A 448 -29.66 -33.39 -34.40
N GLY A 449 -29.53 -32.28 -35.12
CA GLY A 449 -30.65 -31.37 -35.39
C GLY A 449 -30.30 -30.20 -36.31
N MET A 450 -29.98 -30.53 -37.55
CA MET A 450 -29.66 -29.64 -38.68
C MET A 450 -30.75 -28.61 -38.99
N GLN A 451 -30.37 -27.37 -39.30
CA GLN A 451 -30.92 -26.63 -40.44
C GLN A 451 -29.83 -25.77 -41.10
N ALA A 452 -29.66 -25.99 -42.40
CA ALA A 452 -28.61 -25.50 -43.27
C ALA A 452 -29.16 -24.43 -44.21
N ILE A 453 -28.35 -23.43 -44.61
CA ILE A 453 -28.47 -22.76 -45.91
C ILE A 453 -27.09 -22.39 -46.50
N ALA A 454 -26.81 -23.02 -47.64
CA ALA A 454 -26.10 -22.58 -48.86
C ALA A 454 -24.58 -22.31 -48.91
N ALA A 455 -24.02 -22.73 -50.04
CA ALA A 455 -22.60 -22.85 -50.39
C ALA A 455 -22.16 -21.85 -51.49
N GLN A 456 -20.92 -21.33 -51.33
CA GLN A 456 -19.77 -21.19 -52.27
C GLN A 456 -19.97 -20.84 -53.78
N PRO A 457 -19.01 -20.15 -54.48
CA PRO A 457 -17.58 -20.50 -54.48
C PRO A 457 -16.47 -19.43 -54.71
N LEU A 458 -15.25 -19.88 -54.37
CA LEU A 458 -13.89 -19.67 -54.92
C LEU A 458 -13.41 -18.31 -55.49
N GLY A 459 -12.29 -17.85 -54.92
CA GLY A 459 -11.26 -17.01 -55.56
C GLY A 459 -10.02 -16.96 -54.67
N GLY A 460 -8.91 -17.58 -55.09
CA GLY A 460 -7.78 -17.91 -54.22
C GLY A 460 -6.70 -16.84 -54.08
N ALA A 461 -5.86 -17.02 -53.05
CA ALA A 461 -4.42 -16.79 -53.07
C ALA A 461 -3.81 -17.39 -51.80
N VAL A 462 -2.94 -18.39 -52.00
CA VAL A 462 -2.09 -19.03 -50.99
C VAL A 462 -0.84 -18.17 -50.82
N LEU A 463 -0.46 -17.81 -49.60
CA LEU A 463 0.95 -17.67 -49.18
C LEU A 463 1.12 -18.08 -47.72
N ALA A 464 2.20 -18.81 -47.50
CA ALA A 464 2.49 -19.68 -46.36
C ALA A 464 2.92 -18.94 -45.09
N GLN A 465 2.58 -19.54 -43.94
CA GLN A 465 3.18 -19.19 -42.64
C GLN A 465 4.60 -19.80 -42.55
N PRO A 466 5.63 -19.03 -42.16
CA PRO A 466 6.96 -19.58 -41.89
C PRO A 466 6.96 -20.39 -40.59
N VAL A 467 7.45 -21.63 -40.67
CA VAL A 467 7.79 -22.51 -39.54
C VAL A 467 9.09 -21.99 -38.91
N GLU A 468 9.06 -21.75 -37.61
CA GLU A 468 10.21 -21.31 -36.80
C GLU A 468 11.15 -22.51 -36.51
N PRO A 469 12.48 -22.40 -36.73
CA PRO A 469 13.42 -23.48 -36.46
C PRO A 469 13.84 -23.54 -34.98
N PRO A 470 14.20 -24.74 -34.44
CA PRO A 470 14.64 -24.89 -33.05
C PRO A 470 16.03 -24.28 -32.79
N PRO A 471 16.34 -23.90 -31.53
CA PRO A 471 17.59 -23.23 -31.17
C PRO A 471 18.82 -24.17 -31.23
N PRO A 472 20.01 -23.65 -31.55
CA PRO A 472 21.25 -24.43 -31.59
C PRO A 472 21.79 -24.75 -30.17
N PRO A 473 22.60 -25.82 -30.01
CA PRO A 473 23.18 -26.21 -28.72
C PRO A 473 24.30 -25.26 -28.26
N PRO A 474 24.65 -25.26 -26.95
CA PRO A 474 25.67 -24.37 -26.39
C PRO A 474 27.08 -24.69 -26.91
N PHE A 475 27.80 -23.66 -27.35
CA PHE A 475 29.23 -23.74 -27.66
C PHE A 475 30.06 -23.87 -26.37
N GLU A 476 30.87 -24.93 -26.29
CA GLU A 476 31.98 -25.03 -25.34
C GLU A 476 33.11 -24.08 -25.78
N PRO A 477 33.66 -23.23 -24.89
CA PRO A 477 34.82 -22.42 -25.23
C PRO A 477 36.09 -23.27 -25.24
N ALA A 478 36.69 -23.41 -26.41
CA ALA A 478 38.06 -23.87 -26.58
C ALA A 478 39.04 -22.93 -25.85
N ALA A 479 39.97 -23.53 -25.13
CA ALA A 479 41.06 -22.85 -24.42
C ALA A 479 41.92 -22.03 -25.39
N VAL A 480 41.97 -20.72 -25.17
CA VAL A 480 42.97 -19.82 -25.73
C VAL A 480 43.85 -19.32 -24.59
N GLU A 481 45.14 -19.59 -24.73
CA GLU A 481 46.22 -19.34 -23.80
C GLU A 481 46.44 -17.83 -23.58
N ALA A 482 46.42 -17.37 -22.33
CA ALA A 482 46.66 -15.98 -21.96
C ALA A 482 48.17 -15.65 -21.95
N PRO A 483 48.61 -14.48 -22.44
CA PRO A 483 50.02 -14.08 -22.39
C PRO A 483 50.47 -13.72 -20.97
N LYS A 484 51.65 -14.21 -20.58
CA LYS A 484 52.29 -14.02 -19.26
C LYS A 484 52.66 -12.54 -19.00
N PRO A 485 52.52 -12.05 -17.76
CA PRO A 485 53.08 -10.75 -17.35
C PRO A 485 54.61 -10.81 -17.15
N PRO A 486 55.34 -9.70 -17.36
CA PRO A 486 56.81 -9.65 -17.24
C PRO A 486 57.31 -9.73 -15.78
N PRO A 487 58.58 -10.15 -15.56
CA PRO A 487 59.10 -10.49 -14.23
C PRO A 487 59.40 -9.27 -13.36
N ARG A 488 59.06 -9.38 -12.07
CA ARG A 488 59.35 -8.40 -11.01
C ARG A 488 60.77 -8.65 -10.47
N GLY A 489 61.62 -7.62 -10.49
CA GLY A 489 63.00 -7.67 -9.99
C GLY A 489 63.13 -7.84 -8.47
N PRO A 490 64.36 -8.08 -7.97
CA PRO A 490 64.60 -8.74 -6.68
C PRO A 490 64.53 -7.80 -5.45
N GLY A 491 63.77 -8.27 -4.46
CA GLY A 491 64.09 -8.32 -3.02
C GLY A 491 64.75 -7.13 -2.31
N ARG A 492 63.99 -6.45 -1.46
CA ARG A 492 64.50 -5.80 -0.25
C ARG A 492 63.94 -6.52 0.99
N PRO A 493 64.75 -6.85 2.01
CA PRO A 493 64.31 -7.66 3.15
C PRO A 493 63.44 -6.85 4.13
N PRO A 494 62.47 -7.50 4.80
CA PRO A 494 61.61 -6.84 5.79
C PRO A 494 62.29 -6.73 7.17
N PRO A 495 62.11 -5.61 7.91
CA PRO A 495 62.49 -5.51 9.32
C PRO A 495 61.48 -6.18 10.26
N PRO A 496 61.86 -6.50 11.51
CA PRO A 496 61.18 -7.48 12.35
C PRO A 496 59.93 -6.93 13.06
N ALA A 497 58.98 -7.84 13.33
CA ALA A 497 57.69 -7.58 13.95
C ALA A 497 57.76 -7.26 15.46
N PRO A 498 56.81 -6.44 15.97
CA PRO A 498 56.26 -6.59 17.31
C PRO A 498 54.79 -7.09 17.28
N LYS A 499 54.42 -7.71 18.39
CA LYS A 499 53.27 -8.59 18.59
C LYS A 499 51.92 -7.86 18.73
N ARG A 500 50.89 -8.48 18.13
CA ARG A 500 49.52 -8.74 18.61
C ARG A 500 48.84 -7.66 19.48
N ALA A 501 47.87 -6.98 18.88
CA ALA A 501 46.61 -6.63 19.54
C ALA A 501 45.47 -6.91 18.55
N GLU A 502 44.44 -7.54 19.08
CA GLU A 502 43.36 -8.24 18.41
C GLU A 502 42.13 -7.32 18.47
N GLU A 503 41.70 -6.75 17.35
CA GLU A 503 40.39 -6.09 17.26
C GLU A 503 39.78 -6.38 15.89
N ALA A 504 38.87 -7.35 15.88
CA ALA A 504 38.18 -7.85 14.72
C ALA A 504 37.07 -6.87 14.29
N GLU A 505 37.32 -6.29 13.13
CA GLU A 505 36.38 -5.74 12.16
C GLU A 505 35.25 -6.73 11.82
N VAL A 506 33.99 -6.30 11.88
CA VAL A 506 32.87 -6.99 11.21
C VAL A 506 31.93 -5.97 10.56
N ALA A 507 31.80 -6.10 9.24
CA ALA A 507 30.95 -5.36 8.31
C ALA A 507 29.43 -5.55 8.54
N PRO A 508 28.56 -4.63 8.08
CA PRO A 508 27.12 -4.81 8.12
C PRO A 508 26.57 -5.37 6.80
N ALA A 509 25.74 -6.41 6.90
CA ALA A 509 24.80 -6.83 5.86
C ALA A 509 23.37 -6.62 6.37
N SER A 510 22.54 -6.03 5.52
CA SER A 510 21.20 -5.50 5.82
C SER A 510 20.06 -6.41 5.33
N GLN A 511 18.89 -6.23 5.97
CA GLN A 511 17.48 -6.41 5.51
C GLN A 511 16.59 -7.39 6.36
N PRO A 512 15.24 -7.25 6.40
CA PRO A 512 14.52 -6.25 7.21
C PRO A 512 13.22 -6.78 7.89
N VAL A 513 12.72 -6.16 8.98
CA VAL A 513 11.26 -6.19 9.28
C VAL A 513 10.79 -5.05 10.20
N SER A 514 9.55 -4.65 9.92
CA SER A 514 8.72 -3.51 10.34
C SER A 514 8.44 -3.33 11.86
N ALA A 515 8.30 -2.07 12.31
CA ALA A 515 7.23 -1.61 13.23
C ALA A 515 7.25 -0.06 13.44
N PRO A 516 6.11 0.58 13.75
CA PRO A 516 5.94 2.04 13.76
C PRO A 516 6.00 2.70 15.16
N THR A 517 6.01 4.04 15.12
CA THR A 517 5.58 5.02 16.14
C THR A 517 6.56 5.37 17.27
N GLY A 518 7.03 6.63 17.25
CA GLY A 518 7.75 7.27 18.35
C GLY A 518 6.81 8.09 19.24
N THR A 519 6.94 7.93 20.55
CA THR A 519 6.44 8.85 21.58
C THR A 519 7.43 8.80 22.76
N ALA A 520 7.57 9.95 23.45
CA ALA A 520 8.23 10.31 24.73
C ALA A 520 8.97 9.25 25.57
N PRO A 521 9.95 9.64 26.42
CA PRO A 521 10.72 8.71 27.25
C PRO A 521 9.79 7.77 28.05
N PRO A 522 10.04 6.44 27.99
CA PRO A 522 9.11 5.46 28.51
C PRO A 522 8.98 5.56 30.03
N SER A 523 7.73 5.46 30.49
CA SER A 523 7.45 5.32 31.91
C SER A 523 8.03 4.00 32.44
N PRO A 524 8.40 3.90 33.74
CA PRO A 524 8.99 2.69 34.31
C PRO A 524 8.10 1.43 34.16
N THR A 525 6.79 1.62 33.94
CA THR A 525 5.84 0.54 33.66
C THR A 525 5.94 0.01 32.22
N GLU A 526 6.20 0.88 31.25
CA GLU A 526 6.38 0.52 29.83
C GLU A 526 7.71 -0.21 29.61
N GLU A 527 8.78 0.19 30.30
CA GLU A 527 10.07 -0.50 30.23
C GLU A 527 9.98 -1.96 30.72
N LEU A 528 9.17 -2.22 31.75
CA LEU A 528 8.93 -3.58 32.24
C LEU A 528 8.11 -4.42 31.26
N ALA A 529 7.22 -3.80 30.47
CA ALA A 529 6.48 -4.49 29.42
C ALA A 529 7.42 -4.86 28.26
N ASP A 530 8.27 -3.92 27.83
CA ASP A 530 9.27 -4.17 26.78
C ASP A 530 10.26 -5.27 27.17
N TRP A 531 10.70 -5.32 28.43
CA TRP A 531 11.62 -6.36 28.89
C TRP A 531 10.97 -7.75 28.95
N LYS A 532 9.66 -7.84 29.18
CA LYS A 532 8.93 -9.11 29.07
C LYS A 532 8.86 -9.61 27.64
N VAL A 533 8.62 -8.71 26.68
CA VAL A 533 8.60 -9.05 25.24
C VAL A 533 9.98 -9.54 24.78
N VAL A 534 11.05 -8.83 25.14
CA VAL A 534 12.43 -9.23 24.81
C VAL A 534 12.80 -10.57 25.46
N TYR A 535 12.31 -10.82 26.67
CA TYR A 535 12.52 -12.11 27.35
C TYR A 535 11.81 -13.27 26.63
N GLU A 536 10.55 -13.10 26.22
CA GLU A 536 9.82 -14.11 25.44
C GLU A 536 10.49 -14.40 24.10
N GLU A 537 10.96 -13.35 23.42
CA GLU A 537 11.72 -13.47 22.18
C GLU A 537 13.04 -14.22 22.41
N PHE A 538 13.75 -13.93 23.51
CA PHE A 538 14.99 -14.61 23.87
C PHE A 538 14.79 -16.10 24.17
N LEU A 539 13.70 -16.46 24.85
CA LEU A 539 13.33 -17.86 25.09
C LEU A 539 13.01 -18.58 23.78
N LYS A 540 12.29 -17.92 22.87
CA LYS A 540 11.95 -18.46 21.55
C LYS A 540 13.21 -18.70 20.71
N THR A 541 14.13 -17.75 20.69
CA THR A 541 15.41 -17.87 19.98
C THR A 541 16.30 -18.95 20.61
N LYS A 542 16.38 -19.05 21.94
CA LYS A 542 17.13 -20.14 22.61
C LYS A 542 16.60 -21.53 22.26
N LYS A 543 15.27 -21.69 22.21
CA LYS A 543 14.64 -22.96 21.77
C LYS A 543 14.95 -23.28 20.31
N GLN A 544 14.96 -22.27 19.44
CA GLN A 544 15.32 -22.43 18.02
C GLN A 544 16.80 -22.80 17.82
N CYS A 545 17.68 -22.31 18.69
CA CYS A 545 19.11 -22.63 18.71
C CYS A 545 19.44 -23.97 19.41
N GLY A 546 18.44 -24.68 19.96
CA GLY A 546 18.65 -25.97 20.64
C GLY A 546 19.33 -25.86 22.01
N GLU A 547 19.33 -24.69 22.63
CA GLU A 547 19.91 -24.49 23.96
C GLU A 547 18.91 -24.80 25.08
N SER A 548 19.38 -25.42 26.17
CA SER A 548 18.53 -25.64 27.34
C SER A 548 18.10 -24.30 27.96
N VAL A 549 16.82 -24.24 28.29
CA VAL A 549 16.12 -23.11 28.89
C VAL A 549 15.97 -23.29 30.41
N ASP A 550 16.45 -24.43 30.94
CA ASP A 550 16.27 -24.78 32.35
C ASP A 550 17.06 -23.84 33.25
N GLY A 551 16.34 -23.05 34.06
CA GLY A 551 16.90 -22.12 35.05
C GLY A 551 16.96 -20.64 34.62
N LEU A 552 16.53 -20.29 33.41
CA LEU A 552 16.35 -18.88 33.02
C LEU A 552 14.99 -18.39 33.52
N THR A 553 15.00 -17.56 34.57
CA THR A 553 13.80 -16.88 35.09
C THR A 553 13.82 -15.42 34.68
N PHE A 554 12.63 -14.81 34.53
CA PHE A 554 12.48 -13.41 34.16
C PHE A 554 13.24 -12.48 35.11
N GLU A 555 13.27 -12.78 36.41
CA GLU A 555 13.97 -11.95 37.40
C GLU A 555 15.49 -11.90 37.20
N ARG A 556 16.11 -13.03 36.85
CA ARG A 556 17.56 -13.08 36.56
C ARG A 556 17.90 -12.38 35.25
N PHE A 557 17.01 -12.51 34.26
CA PHE A 557 17.15 -11.85 32.97
C PHE A 557 17.02 -10.32 33.11
N LYS A 558 15.99 -9.86 33.83
CA LYS A 558 15.78 -8.46 34.18
C LYS A 558 16.99 -7.86 34.89
N GLY A 559 17.52 -8.54 35.92
CA GLY A 559 18.71 -8.07 36.64
C GLY A 559 19.98 -8.01 35.77
N THR A 560 20.02 -8.69 34.62
CA THR A 560 21.12 -8.58 33.65
C THR A 560 20.92 -7.40 32.70
N LEU A 561 19.68 -7.17 32.25
CA LEU A 561 19.32 -6.00 31.43
C LEU A 561 19.52 -4.68 32.20
N GLU A 562 19.15 -4.62 33.49
CA GLU A 562 19.36 -3.45 34.34
C GLU A 562 20.85 -3.09 34.48
N ARG A 563 21.71 -4.09 34.71
CA ARG A 563 23.17 -3.88 34.79
C ARG A 563 23.76 -3.41 33.47
N ASN A 564 23.33 -3.99 32.34
CA ASN A 564 23.78 -3.57 31.02
C ASN A 564 23.29 -2.16 30.65
N LYS A 565 22.04 -1.81 31.00
CA LYS A 565 21.49 -0.46 30.83
C LYS A 565 22.29 0.56 31.64
N ALA A 566 22.55 0.29 32.92
CA ALA A 566 23.32 1.18 33.79
C ALA A 566 24.76 1.40 33.28
N ALA A 567 25.43 0.34 32.80
CA ALA A 567 26.75 0.43 32.21
C ALA A 567 26.76 1.30 30.94
N LEU A 568 25.76 1.14 30.05
CA LEU A 568 25.66 1.91 28.81
C LEU A 568 25.28 3.38 29.04
N LEU A 569 24.40 3.66 30.00
CA LEU A 569 24.07 5.03 30.41
C LEU A 569 25.31 5.76 30.95
N SER A 570 26.12 5.08 31.77
CA SER A 570 27.36 5.66 32.32
C SER A 570 28.44 5.93 31.28
N ARG A 571 28.52 5.12 30.21
CA ARG A 571 29.56 5.22 29.18
C ARG A 571 29.19 6.11 27.99
N HIS A 572 27.91 6.18 27.63
CA HIS A 572 27.45 6.81 26.39
C HIS A 572 26.47 7.98 26.57
N ASN A 573 26.14 8.36 27.80
CA ASN A 573 25.29 9.53 28.13
C ASN A 573 23.99 9.60 27.30
N CYS A 574 23.25 8.49 27.26
CA CYS A 574 22.02 8.32 26.47
C CYS A 574 20.76 8.44 27.35
N SER A 575 19.59 8.73 26.78
CA SER A 575 18.33 8.89 27.52
C SER A 575 17.61 7.55 27.78
N GLY A 576 17.88 6.52 26.97
CA GLY A 576 17.36 5.17 27.13
C GLY A 576 18.18 4.11 26.39
N VAL A 577 17.83 2.82 26.58
CA VAL A 577 18.48 1.69 25.90
C VAL A 577 17.41 0.68 25.47
N LYS A 578 17.39 0.32 24.17
CA LYS A 578 16.51 -0.71 23.62
C LYS A 578 17.29 -2.01 23.39
N PHE A 579 16.73 -3.14 23.80
CA PHE A 579 17.35 -4.46 23.65
C PHE A 579 16.69 -5.23 22.50
N THR A 580 17.49 -5.87 21.66
CA THR A 580 17.02 -6.77 20.59
C THR A 580 17.74 -8.11 20.67
N VAL A 581 17.03 -9.20 20.40
CA VAL A 581 17.59 -10.56 20.39
C VAL A 581 18.10 -10.88 18.99
N TYR A 582 19.27 -11.49 18.89
CA TYR A 582 19.83 -11.98 17.62
C TYR A 582 20.58 -13.29 17.84
N VAL A 583 20.85 -14.03 16.76
CA VAL A 583 21.64 -15.26 16.82
C VAL A 583 23.07 -14.95 16.41
N LYS A 584 24.03 -15.28 17.27
CA LYS A 584 25.47 -15.16 17.00
C LYS A 584 26.14 -16.49 17.28
N ASP A 585 26.86 -17.02 16.30
CA ASP A 585 27.60 -18.29 16.43
C ASP A 585 26.72 -19.47 16.88
N GLY A 586 25.47 -19.50 16.39
CA GLY A 586 24.48 -20.52 16.74
C GLY A 586 23.86 -20.37 18.13
N LYS A 587 24.16 -19.28 18.86
CA LYS A 587 23.64 -19.00 20.20
C LYS A 587 22.79 -17.74 20.25
N ALA A 588 21.81 -17.71 21.15
CA ALA A 588 20.98 -16.53 21.36
C ALA A 588 21.77 -15.43 22.11
N ALA A 589 21.87 -14.25 21.53
CA ALA A 589 22.58 -13.09 22.07
C ALA A 589 21.66 -11.85 22.10
N LEU A 590 22.00 -10.88 22.95
CA LEU A 590 21.28 -9.62 23.08
C LEU A 590 22.14 -8.47 22.59
N ARG A 591 21.57 -7.60 21.76
CA ARG A 591 22.17 -6.34 21.32
C ARG A 591 21.45 -5.20 22.03
N ALA A 592 22.21 -4.27 22.60
CA ALA A 592 21.69 -3.07 23.21
C ALA A 592 21.97 -1.89 22.28
N SER A 593 20.93 -1.15 21.91
CA SER A 593 21.03 0.06 21.10
C SER A 593 20.67 1.26 21.97
N PRO A 594 21.55 2.27 22.10
CA PRO A 594 21.21 3.49 22.82
C PRO A 594 20.10 4.24 22.10
N VAL A 595 19.15 4.76 22.87
CA VAL A 595 18.14 5.71 22.42
C VAL A 595 18.64 7.09 22.86
N LYS A 596 18.88 7.98 21.89
CA LYS A 596 19.31 9.36 22.16
C LYS A 596 18.10 10.23 22.45
#